data_AF-A0A7Z9WRH3-F1
#
_entry.id   AF-A0A7Z9WRH3-F1
#
_cell.length_a   1.000
_cell.length_b   1.000
_cell.length_c   1.000
_cell.angle_alpha   90.00
_cell.angle_beta   90.00
_cell.angle_gamma   90.00
#
_symmetry.space_group_name_H-M   'P 1'
#
loop_
_entity.id
_entity.type
_entity.pdbx_description
1 polymer ?
#
loop_
_entity_poly.entity_id
_entity_poly.type
_entity_poly.pdbx_seq_one_letter_code
_entity_poly.pdbx_strand_id
1 'polypeptide(L)'
;GAGAGVEHLQTDRVRRELFPIRHYTSEETEAVYRELLRRAEEALREGKSVILDGTFLSSRRRAEAYSLFRRLGAPFATVLAVADEGVIRARFARKPLFPDPNDFSEADFRVYLEMRDRLASDPGYSLPNADRGVRVLVVDTERGEVHEPYPQPRLSGFYEEIADLELEAVIFDMDGVIVRSEEAWIRSEREFLESRGIFLGDEGWEEFQRRHAPYLAGRNQTEAARFYREVFHLKESVEEIRRQRMAIVRRYFSRVEPVFGAKELIRTLFEGGLRLGLASAAPLELIELVLRDHGLEDYFSAVISGDQLHEGKPNPTIYLLTAREMGVEPGKCLVFEDAPNGVRAAKAAGMKCAYLINPALRWEGELIPDFVFESFDQLDLSRLRQALAARHAVRARDRNGRGPGVDPLGR
;
A
#
# COMPACT_ATOMS: atom_id res chain seq x y z
N GLY A 1 -25.08 17.08 20.95
CA GLY A 1 -25.24 17.28 22.41
C GLY A 1 -24.45 18.49 22.82
N ALA A 2 -24.80 19.12 23.94
CA ALA A 2 -24.17 20.33 24.50
C ALA A 2 -22.63 20.33 24.37
N GLY A 3 -22.05 21.50 24.08
CA GLY A 3 -20.67 21.69 23.63
C GLY A 3 -19.63 20.93 24.45
N ALA A 4 -19.26 19.75 23.97
CA ALA A 4 -18.13 18.98 24.45
C ALA A 4 -16.85 19.79 24.20
N GLY A 5 -16.19 20.24 25.27
CA GLY A 5 -14.88 20.89 25.16
C GLY A 5 -13.86 19.98 24.47
N VAL A 6 -12.83 20.58 23.87
CA VAL A 6 -11.68 19.84 23.34
C VAL A 6 -10.58 19.84 24.41
N GLU A 7 -10.12 18.65 24.77
CA GLU A 7 -8.99 18.46 25.68
C GLU A 7 -7.74 18.10 24.88
N HIS A 8 -6.77 19.02 24.84
CA HIS A 8 -5.49 18.82 24.16
C HIS A 8 -4.47 18.29 25.17
N LEU A 9 -4.13 17.02 25.01
CA LEU A 9 -3.21 16.31 25.89
C LEU A 9 -1.87 16.15 25.20
N GLN A 10 -0.86 16.88 25.69
CA GLN A 10 0.50 16.89 25.13
C GLN A 10 1.44 16.07 25.99
N THR A 11 2.18 15.15 25.36
CA THR A 11 3.16 14.30 26.05
C THR A 11 4.24 15.09 26.78
N ASP A 12 4.72 16.21 26.23
CA ASP A 12 5.73 17.06 26.88
C ASP A 12 5.20 17.72 28.15
N ARG A 13 3.94 18.16 28.15
CA ARG A 13 3.29 18.72 29.33
C ARG A 13 3.11 17.67 30.41
N VAL A 14 2.58 16.50 30.06
CA VAL A 14 2.43 15.37 31.00
C VAL A 14 3.79 14.95 31.57
N ARG A 15 4.84 14.94 30.75
CA ARG A 15 6.20 14.62 31.19
C ARG A 15 6.73 15.62 32.22
N ARG A 16 6.56 16.93 32.00
CA ARG A 16 6.98 17.96 32.96
C ARG A 16 6.26 17.85 34.30
N GLU A 17 4.97 17.47 34.28
CA GLU A 17 4.17 17.30 35.50
C GLU A 17 4.58 16.04 36.31
N LEU A 18 4.86 14.91 35.63
CA LEU A 18 5.23 13.66 36.28
C LEU A 18 6.70 13.64 36.73
N PHE A 19 7.59 14.25 35.96
CA PHE A 19 9.04 14.19 36.14
C PHE A 19 9.63 15.61 36.15
N PRO A 20 9.71 16.26 37.34
CA PRO A 20 10.34 17.58 37.48
C PRO A 20 11.79 17.60 37.00
N ILE A 21 12.50 16.48 37.17
CA ILE A 21 13.82 16.19 36.60
C ILE A 21 13.60 15.09 35.56
N ARG A 22 13.97 15.35 34.30
CA ARG A 22 13.69 14.47 33.15
C ARG A 22 14.96 13.73 32.73
N HIS A 23 14.92 12.41 32.71
CA HIS A 23 16.03 11.57 32.21
C HIS A 23 15.74 10.93 30.85
N TYR A 24 14.51 11.05 30.34
CA TYR A 24 14.07 10.54 29.04
C TYR A 24 14.29 9.03 28.88
N THR A 25 14.18 8.27 29.96
CA THR A 25 14.29 6.82 29.93
C THR A 25 13.07 6.18 29.26
N SER A 26 13.20 4.92 28.84
CA SER A 26 12.06 4.15 28.34
C SER A 26 10.95 4.03 29.38
N GLU A 27 11.31 3.85 30.65
CA GLU A 27 10.36 3.74 31.77
C GLU A 27 9.60 5.05 32.02
N GLU A 28 10.28 6.19 32.00
CA GLU A 28 9.64 7.51 32.07
C GLU A 28 8.68 7.71 30.89
N THR A 29 9.10 7.31 29.68
CA THR A 29 8.27 7.43 28.48
C THR A 29 7.01 6.58 28.57
N GLU A 30 7.11 5.33 29.02
CA GLU A 30 5.94 4.47 29.24
C GLU A 30 5.00 5.04 30.31
N ALA A 31 5.53 5.63 31.38
CA ALA A 31 4.72 6.29 32.40
C ALA A 31 3.95 7.51 31.85
N VAL A 32 4.61 8.33 31.02
CA VAL A 32 3.99 9.48 30.35
C VAL A 32 2.84 9.05 29.46
N TYR A 33 3.04 8.07 28.58
CA TYR A 33 1.97 7.62 27.67
C TYR A 33 0.83 6.93 28.42
N ARG A 34 1.11 6.18 29.50
CA ARG A 34 0.08 5.59 30.35
C ARG A 34 -0.79 6.67 31.00
N GLU A 35 -0.18 7.71 31.53
CA GLU A 35 -0.90 8.84 32.13
C GLU A 35 -1.68 9.64 31.08
N LEU A 36 -1.09 9.86 29.91
CA LEU A 36 -1.75 10.50 28.76
C LEU A 36 -3.05 9.77 28.40
N LEU A 37 -2.99 8.44 28.26
CA LEU A 37 -4.15 7.60 27.94
C LEU A 37 -5.18 7.55 29.07
N ARG A 38 -4.73 7.57 30.33
CA ARG A 38 -5.63 7.65 31.50
C ARG A 38 -6.45 8.95 31.48
N ARG A 39 -5.80 10.10 31.24
CA ARG A 39 -6.47 11.41 31.13
C ARG A 39 -7.41 11.47 29.94
N ALA A 40 -7.01 10.88 28.81
CA ALA A 40 -7.86 10.77 27.63
C ALA A 40 -9.13 9.95 27.90
N GLU A 41 -9.00 8.83 28.62
CA GLU A 41 -10.15 8.02 29.03
C GLU A 41 -11.14 8.81 29.91
N GLU A 42 -10.63 9.60 30.87
CA GLU A 42 -11.46 10.46 31.72
C GLU A 42 -12.20 11.52 30.91
N ALA A 43 -11.48 12.25 30.06
CA ALA A 43 -12.04 13.29 29.20
C ALA A 43 -13.12 12.73 28.26
N LEU A 44 -12.86 11.57 27.63
CA LEU A 44 -13.83 10.91 26.75
C LEU A 44 -15.08 10.47 27.52
N ARG A 45 -14.95 9.95 28.75
CA ARG A 45 -16.09 9.58 29.60
C ARG A 45 -16.92 10.78 30.06
N GLU A 46 -16.29 11.94 30.20
CA GLU A 46 -16.98 13.22 30.43
C GLU A 46 -17.66 13.77 29.16
N GLY A 47 -17.51 13.08 28.02
CA GLY A 47 -18.09 13.46 26.74
C GLY A 47 -17.29 14.50 25.97
N LYS A 48 -16.05 14.81 26.36
CA LYS A 48 -15.16 15.74 25.66
C LYS A 48 -14.54 15.08 24.42
N SER A 49 -14.12 15.91 23.46
CA SER A 49 -13.23 15.48 22.38
C SER A 49 -11.77 15.56 22.86
N VAL A 50 -10.91 14.66 22.41
CA VAL A 50 -9.51 14.60 22.87
C VAL A 50 -8.56 14.71 21.67
N ILE A 51 -7.52 15.53 21.81
CA ILE A 51 -6.36 15.52 20.91
C ILE A 51 -5.19 14.91 21.69
N LEU A 52 -4.73 13.75 21.25
CA LEU A 52 -3.51 13.12 21.76
C LEU A 52 -2.32 13.62 20.94
N ASP A 53 -1.53 14.50 21.54
CA ASP A 53 -0.38 15.12 20.91
C ASP A 53 0.92 14.53 21.47
N GLY A 54 1.55 13.72 20.63
CA GLY A 54 2.79 13.03 20.91
C GLY A 54 3.33 12.41 19.63
N THR A 55 4.54 11.88 19.70
CA THR A 55 5.21 11.37 18.49
C THR A 55 4.65 10.03 18.03
N PHE A 56 4.06 9.23 18.92
CA PHE A 56 3.40 7.94 18.61
C PHE A 56 4.21 7.03 17.64
N LEU A 57 5.53 7.07 17.74
CA LEU A 57 6.44 6.40 16.79
C LEU A 57 6.35 4.87 16.87
N SER A 58 5.99 4.34 18.04
CA SER A 58 5.85 2.91 18.27
C SER A 58 4.48 2.39 17.84
N SER A 59 4.49 1.33 17.02
CA SER A 59 3.31 0.55 16.64
C SER A 59 2.46 0.12 17.85
N ARG A 60 3.11 -0.40 18.90
CA ARG A 60 2.46 -0.76 20.16
C ARG A 60 1.69 0.39 20.80
N ARG A 61 2.28 1.60 20.85
CA ARG A 61 1.62 2.77 21.49
C ARG A 61 0.42 3.26 20.69
N ARG A 62 0.51 3.20 19.36
CA ARG A 62 -0.65 3.48 18.49
C ARG A 62 -1.76 2.47 18.74
N ALA A 63 -1.45 1.18 18.80
CA ALA A 63 -2.42 0.13 19.09
C ALA A 63 -3.11 0.30 20.47
N GLU A 64 -2.36 0.69 21.50
CA GLU A 64 -2.91 0.99 22.82
C GLU A 64 -3.88 2.19 22.79
N ALA A 65 -3.53 3.28 22.09
CA ALA A 65 -4.41 4.43 21.89
C ALA A 65 -5.67 4.03 21.12
N TYR A 66 -5.52 3.32 19.99
CA TYR A 66 -6.66 2.86 19.17
C TYR A 66 -7.59 1.94 19.95
N SER A 67 -7.03 1.05 20.77
CA SER A 67 -7.81 0.16 21.65
C SER A 67 -8.66 0.95 22.64
N LEU A 68 -8.13 2.03 23.22
CA LEU A 68 -8.88 2.91 24.12
C LEU A 68 -10.09 3.53 23.40
N PHE A 69 -9.88 4.15 22.24
CA PHE A 69 -10.98 4.79 21.50
C PHE A 69 -12.03 3.78 21.04
N ARG A 70 -11.60 2.62 20.52
CA ARG A 70 -12.50 1.51 20.13
C ARG A 70 -13.33 1.02 21.31
N ARG A 71 -12.70 0.79 22.47
CA ARG A 71 -13.37 0.31 23.69
C ARG A 71 -14.43 1.30 24.21
N LEU A 72 -14.18 2.59 24.05
CA LEU A 72 -15.12 3.65 24.44
C LEU A 72 -16.13 4.01 23.34
N GLY A 73 -16.06 3.37 22.17
CA GLY A 73 -16.92 3.68 21.03
C GLY A 73 -16.73 5.09 20.47
N ALA A 74 -15.58 5.72 20.73
CA ALA A 74 -15.27 7.07 20.27
C ALA A 74 -14.67 7.00 18.86
N PRO A 75 -15.24 7.70 17.86
CA PRO A 75 -14.64 7.79 16.54
C PRO A 75 -13.32 8.56 16.63
N PHE A 76 -12.31 8.10 15.90
CA PHE A 76 -10.98 8.71 15.92
C PHE A 76 -10.35 8.72 14.53
N ALA A 77 -9.39 9.63 14.35
CA ALA A 77 -8.55 9.72 13.17
C ALA A 77 -7.10 9.93 13.61
N THR A 78 -6.15 9.45 12.80
CA THR A 78 -4.74 9.78 12.97
C THR A 78 -4.38 10.94 12.06
N VAL A 79 -3.71 11.95 12.61
CA VAL A 79 -3.19 13.08 11.84
C VAL A 79 -1.69 12.89 11.69
N LEU A 80 -1.23 12.70 10.46
CA LEU A 80 0.19 12.63 10.13
C LEU A 80 0.64 14.00 9.60
N ALA A 81 1.43 14.71 10.40
CA ALA A 81 2.06 15.95 9.98
C ALA A 81 3.34 15.64 9.19
N VAL A 82 3.41 16.10 7.94
CA VAL A 82 4.58 15.92 7.07
C VAL A 82 5.15 17.27 6.62
N ALA A 83 6.45 17.29 6.35
CA ALA A 83 7.18 18.39 5.72
C ALA A 83 8.49 17.83 5.17
N ASP A 84 9.05 18.47 4.15
CA ASP A 84 10.40 18.14 3.70
C ASP A 84 11.43 18.41 4.80
N GLU A 85 12.48 17.59 4.88
CA GLU A 85 13.50 17.69 5.93
C GLU A 85 14.15 19.08 5.95
N GLY A 86 14.37 19.71 4.79
CA GLY A 86 14.88 21.07 4.69
C GLY A 86 14.00 22.10 5.41
N VAL A 87 12.67 21.92 5.34
CA VAL A 87 11.70 22.75 6.07
C VAL A 87 11.76 22.46 7.56
N ILE A 88 11.83 21.19 7.96
CA ILE A 88 11.95 20.78 9.37
C ILE A 88 13.22 21.37 9.99
N ARG A 89 14.36 21.21 9.30
CA ARG A 89 15.66 21.77 9.68
C ARG A 89 15.60 23.30 9.80
N ALA A 90 14.97 23.98 8.85
CA ALA A 90 14.77 25.42 8.91
C ALA A 90 13.89 25.84 10.09
N ARG A 91 12.87 25.05 10.47
CA ARG A 91 12.02 25.31 11.64
C ARG A 91 12.81 25.20 12.94
N PHE A 92 13.64 24.17 13.10
CA PHE A 92 14.53 24.06 14.27
C PHE A 92 15.61 25.15 14.31
N ALA A 93 16.05 25.65 13.15
CA ALA A 93 17.03 26.74 13.07
C ALA A 93 16.43 28.13 13.41
N ARG A 94 15.10 28.29 13.32
CA ARG A 94 14.42 29.53 13.73
C ARG A 94 14.36 29.57 15.26
N LYS A 95 15.16 30.46 15.87
CA LYS A 95 14.89 30.90 17.25
C LYS A 95 13.79 31.95 17.21
N PRO A 96 12.57 31.68 17.73
CA PRO A 96 11.54 32.70 17.77
C PRO A 96 12.01 33.86 18.66
N LEU A 97 11.82 35.10 18.18
CA LEU A 97 12.16 36.32 18.94
C LEU A 97 11.39 36.41 20.27
N PHE A 98 10.24 35.73 20.34
CA PHE A 98 9.45 35.51 21.54
C PHE A 98 9.14 34.01 21.64
N PRO A 99 9.71 33.27 22.61
CA PRO A 99 9.35 31.86 22.79
C PRO A 99 7.87 31.75 23.14
N ASP A 100 7.15 30.83 22.47
CA ASP A 100 5.75 30.54 22.79
C ASP A 100 5.70 29.95 24.20
N PRO A 101 4.96 30.55 25.15
CA PRO A 101 4.84 30.02 26.51
C PRO A 101 4.15 28.63 26.55
N ASN A 102 3.50 28.20 25.47
CA ASN A 102 2.92 26.87 25.31
C ASN A 102 3.81 25.90 24.53
N ASP A 103 5.01 26.31 24.11
CA ASP A 103 5.99 25.39 23.51
C ASP A 103 6.78 24.68 24.63
N PHE A 104 6.34 23.47 24.93
CA PHE A 104 6.93 22.62 25.96
C PHE A 104 8.04 21.71 25.43
N SER A 105 8.27 21.71 24.11
CA SER A 105 9.23 20.82 23.46
C SER A 105 10.66 21.27 23.70
N GLU A 106 11.50 20.34 24.15
CA GLU A 106 12.96 20.53 24.27
C GLU A 106 13.71 19.87 23.09
N ALA A 107 12.99 19.37 22.09
CA ALA A 107 13.57 18.66 20.97
C ALA A 107 14.42 19.60 20.10
N ASP A 108 15.63 19.17 19.78
CA ASP A 108 16.45 19.77 18.74
C ASP A 108 16.41 18.90 17.48
N PHE A 109 17.10 19.35 16.42
CA PHE A 109 17.14 18.61 15.17
C PHE A 109 17.80 17.22 15.33
N ARG A 110 18.69 17.01 16.30
CA ARG A 110 19.29 15.69 16.55
C ARG A 110 18.26 14.73 17.15
N VAL A 111 17.46 15.20 18.10
CA VAL A 111 16.36 14.44 18.67
C VAL A 111 15.34 14.06 17.59
N TYR A 112 15.07 14.97 16.64
CA TYR A 112 14.24 14.66 15.47
C TYR A 112 14.81 13.52 14.62
N LEU A 113 16.12 13.55 14.31
CA LEU A 113 16.77 12.47 13.55
C LEU A 113 16.67 11.14 14.32
N GLU A 114 16.96 11.13 15.62
CA GLU A 114 16.82 9.92 16.45
C GLU A 114 15.38 9.37 16.47
N MET A 115 14.38 10.25 16.46
CA MET A 115 12.97 9.88 16.37
C MET A 115 12.61 9.30 15.00
N ARG A 116 13.09 9.91 13.91
CA ARG A 116 12.93 9.44 12.53
C ARG A 116 13.54 8.05 12.37
N ASP A 117 14.78 7.85 12.83
CA ASP A 117 15.49 6.58 12.70
C ASP A 117 14.82 5.48 13.53
N ARG A 118 14.32 5.81 14.72
CA ARG A 118 13.51 4.88 15.52
C ARG A 118 12.22 4.46 14.80
N LEU A 119 11.57 5.39 14.11
CA LEU A 119 10.38 5.11 13.30
C LEU A 119 10.71 4.14 12.16
N ALA A 120 11.81 4.40 11.44
CA ALA A 120 12.28 3.56 10.34
C ALA A 120 12.72 2.15 10.79
N SER A 121 13.22 2.04 12.03
CA SER A 121 13.68 0.77 12.61
C SER A 121 12.60 -0.09 13.27
N ASP A 122 11.36 0.39 13.42
CA ASP A 122 10.25 -0.39 13.99
C ASP A 122 9.71 -1.36 12.92
N PRO A 123 9.92 -2.69 13.05
CA PRO A 123 9.47 -3.67 12.06
C PRO A 123 7.94 -3.78 11.95
N GLY A 124 7.19 -3.15 12.87
CA GLY A 124 5.74 -2.97 12.80
C GLY A 124 5.31 -1.59 12.33
N TYR A 125 6.23 -0.73 11.89
CA TYR A 125 5.87 0.58 11.33
C TYR A 125 5.37 0.44 9.90
N SER A 126 4.05 0.45 9.78
CA SER A 126 3.37 0.95 8.60
C SER A 126 3.00 2.42 8.84
N LEU A 127 2.76 3.19 7.77
CA LEU A 127 1.88 4.36 7.88
C LEU A 127 0.59 3.94 8.63
N PRO A 128 -0.09 4.85 9.36
CA PRO A 128 -1.18 4.49 10.29
C PRO A 128 -2.37 3.73 9.68
N ASN A 129 -2.35 3.50 8.37
CA ASN A 129 -3.24 2.65 7.60
C ASN A 129 -3.12 1.12 7.84
N ALA A 130 -2.14 0.58 8.58
CA ALA A 130 -2.17 -0.87 8.87
C ALA A 130 -3.13 -1.26 10.00
N ASP A 131 -3.58 -0.30 10.82
CA ASP A 131 -4.63 -0.56 11.79
C ASP A 131 -5.99 -0.36 11.12
N ARG A 132 -6.63 -1.48 10.75
CA ARG A 132 -7.92 -1.51 10.04
C ARG A 132 -8.96 -0.57 10.65
N GLY A 133 -9.60 0.21 9.78
CA GLY A 133 -10.72 1.09 10.14
C GLY A 133 -10.30 2.40 10.85
N VAL A 134 -9.02 2.76 10.82
CA VAL A 134 -8.54 4.06 11.31
C VAL A 134 -8.44 5.05 10.15
N ARG A 135 -9.19 6.15 10.21
CA ARG A 135 -9.06 7.23 9.23
C ARG A 135 -7.73 7.95 9.42
N VAL A 136 -6.98 8.18 8.35
CA VAL A 136 -5.70 8.91 8.39
C VAL A 136 -5.80 10.18 7.55
N LEU A 137 -5.37 11.29 8.13
CA LEU A 137 -5.25 12.60 7.49
C LEU A 137 -3.79 12.97 7.41
N VAL A 138 -3.26 13.17 6.21
CA VAL A 138 -1.94 13.76 6.01
C VAL A 138 -2.10 15.27 5.92
N VAL A 139 -1.38 15.97 6.79
CA VAL A 139 -1.27 17.42 6.79
C VAL A 139 0.12 17.76 6.28
N ASP A 140 0.20 18.23 5.04
CA ASP A 140 1.41 18.85 4.51
C ASP A 140 1.54 20.22 5.16
N THR A 141 2.41 20.30 6.17
CA THR A 141 2.59 21.52 6.97
C THR A 141 3.38 22.60 6.23
N GLU A 142 4.02 22.28 5.10
CA GLU A 142 4.67 23.27 4.24
C GLU A 142 3.63 23.93 3.33
N ARG A 143 2.78 23.13 2.69
CA ARG A 143 1.80 23.59 1.70
C ARG A 143 0.47 24.02 2.31
N GLY A 144 0.20 23.64 3.56
CA GLY A 144 -1.08 23.88 4.23
C GLY A 144 -2.21 23.01 3.67
N GLU A 145 -1.87 21.89 3.04
CA GLU A 145 -2.81 20.99 2.39
C GLU A 145 -3.15 19.82 3.33
N VAL A 146 -4.43 19.45 3.35
CA VAL A 146 -4.90 18.25 4.03
C VAL A 146 -5.40 17.27 2.98
N HIS A 147 -4.80 16.10 2.92
CA HIS A 147 -5.21 15.03 2.02
C HIS A 147 -5.26 13.71 2.77
N GLU A 148 -6.10 12.80 2.32
CA GLU A 148 -6.04 11.41 2.78
C GLU A 148 -4.91 10.72 1.99
N PRO A 149 -4.01 9.97 2.66
CA PRO A 149 -2.83 9.42 2.01
C PRO A 149 -3.15 8.35 0.95
N TYR A 150 -4.37 7.80 1.01
CA TYR A 150 -4.85 6.71 0.17
C TYR A 150 -6.34 6.90 -0.09
N PRO A 151 -6.89 6.40 -1.22
CA PRO A 151 -8.33 6.31 -1.40
C PRO A 151 -8.94 5.47 -0.26
N GLN A 152 -10.11 5.87 0.25
CA GLN A 152 -10.75 5.16 1.37
C GLN A 152 -11.16 3.73 0.96
N PRO A 153 -11.07 2.74 1.88
CA PRO A 153 -11.57 1.40 1.63
C PRO A 153 -13.00 1.43 1.08
N ARG A 154 -13.20 0.78 -0.07
CA ARG A 154 -14.46 0.78 -0.79
C ARG A 154 -14.75 -0.64 -1.26
N LEU A 155 -15.42 -1.40 -0.39
CA LEU A 155 -15.82 -2.78 -0.65
C LEU A 155 -17.29 -2.89 -1.08
N SER A 156 -18.07 -1.81 -0.94
CA SER A 156 -19.48 -1.78 -1.34
C SER A 156 -19.62 -2.08 -2.83
N GLY A 157 -20.48 -3.03 -3.18
CA GLY A 157 -20.70 -3.42 -4.58
C GLY A 157 -19.71 -4.46 -5.11
N PHE A 158 -18.67 -4.84 -4.35
CA PHE A 158 -17.66 -5.79 -4.84
C PHE A 158 -18.25 -7.19 -5.08
N TYR A 159 -19.07 -7.71 -4.16
CA TYR A 159 -19.67 -9.03 -4.34
C TYR A 159 -20.71 -9.03 -5.46
N GLU A 160 -21.43 -7.93 -5.60
CA GLU A 160 -22.40 -7.70 -6.67
C GLU A 160 -21.68 -7.65 -8.03
N GLU A 161 -20.52 -7.00 -8.11
CA GLU A 161 -19.66 -6.98 -9.29
C GLU A 161 -19.15 -8.38 -9.66
N ILE A 162 -18.66 -9.15 -8.68
CA ILE A 162 -18.22 -10.53 -8.92
C ILE A 162 -19.39 -11.43 -9.36
N ALA A 163 -20.60 -11.17 -8.87
CA ALA A 163 -21.80 -11.89 -9.28
C ALA A 163 -22.28 -11.48 -10.69
N ASP A 164 -21.93 -10.27 -11.17
CA ASP A 164 -22.35 -9.74 -12.46
C ASP A 164 -21.86 -10.63 -13.61
N LEU A 165 -22.78 -11.06 -14.47
CA LEU A 165 -22.49 -11.94 -15.61
C LEU A 165 -21.57 -11.30 -16.65
N GLU A 166 -21.54 -9.97 -16.72
CA GLU A 166 -20.68 -9.20 -17.63
C GLU A 166 -19.20 -9.27 -17.23
N LEU A 167 -18.88 -9.40 -15.94
CA LEU A 167 -17.50 -9.67 -15.54
C LEU A 167 -17.12 -11.08 -15.96
N GLU A 168 -16.04 -11.28 -16.72
CA GLU A 168 -15.62 -12.60 -17.23
C GLU A 168 -14.23 -13.03 -16.77
N ALA A 169 -13.36 -12.06 -16.43
CA ALA A 169 -12.00 -12.34 -16.05
C ALA A 169 -11.50 -11.42 -14.93
N VAL A 170 -10.50 -11.92 -14.20
CA VAL A 170 -9.75 -11.17 -13.20
C VAL A 170 -8.28 -11.21 -13.58
N ILE A 171 -7.63 -10.05 -13.57
CA ILE A 171 -6.20 -9.92 -13.84
C ILE A 171 -5.52 -9.50 -12.55
N PHE A 172 -4.48 -10.22 -12.14
CA PHE A 172 -3.68 -9.88 -10.97
C PHE A 172 -2.36 -9.25 -11.41
N ASP A 173 -1.99 -8.11 -10.82
CA ASP A 173 -0.57 -7.81 -10.66
C ASP A 173 0.09 -8.83 -9.72
N MET A 174 1.42 -8.93 -9.73
CA MET A 174 2.16 -9.85 -8.88
C MET A 174 2.75 -9.17 -7.65
N ASP A 175 3.44 -8.05 -7.84
CA ASP A 175 4.23 -7.38 -6.82
C ASP A 175 3.29 -6.61 -5.91
N GLY A 176 3.36 -6.82 -4.59
CA GLY A 176 2.44 -6.20 -3.64
C GLY A 176 0.99 -6.71 -3.68
N VAL A 177 0.60 -7.48 -4.70
CA VAL A 177 -0.73 -8.10 -4.85
C VAL A 177 -0.72 -9.61 -4.58
N ILE A 178 0.10 -10.39 -5.29
CA ILE A 178 0.22 -11.84 -5.06
C ILE A 178 1.28 -12.12 -4.00
N VAL A 179 2.42 -11.44 -4.08
CA VAL A 179 3.57 -11.60 -3.17
C VAL A 179 4.06 -10.27 -2.61
N ARG A 180 4.61 -10.31 -1.40
CA ARG A 180 5.28 -9.18 -0.76
C ARG A 180 6.74 -9.13 -1.25
N SER A 181 6.96 -8.55 -2.42
CA SER A 181 8.26 -8.47 -3.09
C SER A 181 9.02 -7.16 -2.87
N GLU A 182 8.41 -6.14 -2.25
CA GLU A 182 9.00 -4.81 -2.03
C GLU A 182 10.40 -4.88 -1.40
N GLU A 183 10.55 -5.65 -0.32
CA GLU A 183 11.84 -5.79 0.37
C GLU A 183 12.89 -6.50 -0.51
N ALA A 184 12.48 -7.44 -1.34
CA ALA A 184 13.37 -8.11 -2.28
C ALA A 184 13.89 -7.14 -3.34
N TRP A 185 13.01 -6.28 -3.88
CA TRP A 185 13.39 -5.20 -4.80
C TRP A 185 14.36 -4.23 -4.12
N ILE A 186 13.99 -3.68 -2.96
CA ILE A 186 14.81 -2.72 -2.21
C ILE A 186 16.21 -3.27 -1.94
N ARG A 187 16.33 -4.50 -1.43
CA ARG A 187 17.63 -5.12 -1.15
C ARG A 187 18.45 -5.34 -2.43
N SER A 188 17.80 -5.76 -3.51
CA SER A 188 18.48 -5.97 -4.80
C SER A 188 19.00 -4.68 -5.42
N GLU A 189 18.25 -3.58 -5.28
CA GLU A 189 18.65 -2.26 -5.77
C GLU A 189 19.80 -1.70 -4.94
N ARG A 190 19.76 -1.87 -3.61
CA ARG A 190 20.84 -1.48 -2.72
C ARG A 190 22.13 -2.20 -3.08
N GLU A 191 22.10 -3.53 -3.20
CA GLU A 191 23.27 -4.31 -3.62
C GLU A 191 23.79 -3.86 -5.00
N PHE A 192 22.89 -3.57 -5.94
CA PHE A 192 23.28 -3.11 -7.29
C PHE A 192 24.03 -1.78 -7.29
N LEU A 193 23.63 -0.82 -6.43
CA LEU A 193 24.33 0.46 -6.29
C LEU A 193 25.64 0.30 -5.51
N GLU A 194 25.62 -0.46 -4.41
CA GLU A 194 26.81 -0.70 -3.59
C GLU A 194 27.90 -1.43 -4.39
N SER A 195 27.54 -2.34 -5.30
CA SER A 195 28.50 -3.01 -6.19
C SER A 195 29.21 -2.05 -7.16
N ARG A 196 28.76 -0.80 -7.27
CA ARG A 196 29.35 0.28 -8.09
C ARG A 196 30.07 1.35 -7.25
N GLY A 197 30.22 1.10 -5.95
CA GLY A 197 30.78 2.08 -5.03
C GLY A 197 29.82 3.22 -4.69
N ILE A 198 28.52 3.08 -5.00
CA ILE A 198 27.49 4.08 -4.65
C ILE A 198 26.88 3.64 -3.32
N PHE A 199 27.34 4.26 -2.24
CA PHE A 199 26.85 4.02 -0.89
C PHE A 199 26.03 5.21 -0.43
N LEU A 200 24.71 5.08 -0.41
CA LEU A 200 23.81 6.17 0.01
C LEU A 200 23.73 6.33 1.53
N GLY A 201 24.18 5.32 2.30
CA GLY A 201 23.84 5.21 3.72
C GLY A 201 22.34 4.97 3.91
N ASP A 202 21.91 4.71 5.14
CA ASP A 202 20.49 4.41 5.39
C ASP A 202 19.61 5.66 5.14
N GLU A 203 20.05 6.85 5.56
CA GLU A 203 19.33 8.12 5.30
C GLU A 203 19.18 8.43 3.80
N GLY A 204 20.28 8.33 3.04
CA GLY A 204 20.24 8.59 1.60
C GLY A 204 19.45 7.53 0.84
N TRP A 205 19.42 6.29 1.35
CA TRP A 205 18.58 5.22 0.81
C TRP A 205 17.10 5.51 1.03
N GLU A 206 16.70 5.92 2.24
CA GLU A 206 15.33 6.32 2.54
C GLU A 206 14.89 7.51 1.69
N GLU A 207 15.73 8.54 1.53
CA GLU A 207 15.43 9.68 0.67
C GLU A 207 15.25 9.25 -0.79
N PHE A 208 16.15 8.40 -1.28
CA PHE A 208 16.08 7.85 -2.63
C PHE A 208 14.77 7.09 -2.85
N GLN A 209 14.41 6.18 -1.94
CA GLN A 209 13.16 5.41 -2.02
C GLN A 209 11.94 6.33 -1.98
N ARG A 210 11.88 7.27 -1.04
CA ARG A 210 10.78 8.26 -0.94
C ARG A 210 10.57 9.04 -2.24
N ARG A 211 11.66 9.46 -2.89
CA ARG A 211 11.62 10.28 -4.10
C ARG A 211 11.33 9.49 -5.36
N HIS A 212 11.74 8.22 -5.41
CA HIS A 212 11.81 7.46 -6.66
C HIS A 212 10.97 6.19 -6.72
N ALA A 213 10.61 5.58 -5.58
CA ALA A 213 9.75 4.40 -5.55
C ALA A 213 8.39 4.64 -6.25
N PRO A 214 7.68 5.78 -6.07
CA PRO A 214 6.42 6.02 -6.79
C PRO A 214 6.58 6.09 -8.32
N TYR A 215 7.76 6.51 -8.79
CA TYR A 215 8.08 6.57 -10.22
C TYR A 215 8.42 5.18 -10.77
N LEU A 216 9.18 4.39 -10.01
CA LEU A 216 9.68 3.07 -10.41
C LEU A 216 8.60 1.97 -10.29
N ALA A 217 7.67 2.09 -9.35
CA ALA A 217 6.60 1.12 -9.13
C ALA A 217 5.76 0.91 -10.40
N GLY A 218 5.66 -0.34 -10.85
CA GLY A 218 4.93 -0.73 -12.07
C GLY A 218 5.66 -0.48 -13.40
N ARG A 219 6.86 0.11 -13.39
CA ARG A 219 7.71 0.22 -14.59
C ARG A 219 8.46 -1.07 -14.87
N ASN A 220 8.80 -1.28 -16.14
CA ASN A 220 9.56 -2.45 -16.55
C ASN A 220 11.07 -2.30 -16.26
N GLN A 221 11.83 -3.39 -16.35
CA GLN A 221 13.24 -3.38 -15.94
C GLN A 221 14.14 -2.60 -16.90
N THR A 222 13.71 -2.41 -18.15
CA THR A 222 14.41 -1.56 -19.12
C THR A 222 14.27 -0.09 -18.75
N GLU A 223 13.07 0.36 -18.36
CA GLU A 223 12.83 1.72 -17.87
C GLU A 223 13.54 1.97 -16.54
N ALA A 224 13.50 1.01 -15.62
CA ALA A 224 14.27 1.09 -14.38
C ALA A 224 15.78 1.22 -14.67
N ALA A 225 16.32 0.41 -15.58
CA ALA A 225 17.73 0.50 -15.98
C ALA A 225 18.10 1.87 -16.58
N ARG A 226 17.23 2.45 -17.43
CA ARG A 226 17.40 3.83 -17.93
C ARG A 226 17.43 4.84 -16.79
N PHE A 227 16.49 4.72 -15.86
CA PHE A 227 16.42 5.59 -14.69
C PHE A 227 17.71 5.53 -13.85
N TYR A 228 18.23 4.34 -13.50
CA TYR A 228 19.48 4.24 -12.74
C TYR A 228 20.67 4.82 -13.51
N ARG A 229 20.73 4.58 -14.82
CA ARG A 229 21.78 5.14 -15.67
C ARG A 229 21.79 6.66 -15.63
N GLU A 230 20.63 7.28 -15.73
CA GLU A 230 20.47 8.73 -15.73
C GLU A 230 20.75 9.34 -14.36
N VAL A 231 20.14 8.79 -13.30
CA VAL A 231 20.23 9.33 -11.92
C VAL A 231 21.63 9.17 -11.33
N PHE A 232 22.30 8.05 -11.60
CA PHE A 232 23.64 7.77 -11.06
C PHE A 232 24.77 7.96 -12.09
N HIS A 233 24.46 8.50 -13.27
CA HIS A 233 25.42 8.73 -14.36
C HIS A 233 26.29 7.50 -14.69
N LEU A 234 25.66 6.33 -14.72
CA LEU A 234 26.34 5.06 -14.99
C LEU A 234 26.84 5.02 -16.44
N LYS A 235 28.00 4.40 -16.67
CA LYS A 235 28.66 4.35 -17.98
C LYS A 235 28.20 3.17 -18.82
N GLU A 236 27.72 2.11 -18.17
CA GLU A 236 27.21 0.90 -18.80
C GLU A 236 25.98 1.20 -19.67
N SER A 237 25.74 0.35 -20.67
CA SER A 237 24.51 0.42 -21.45
C SER A 237 23.28 0.05 -20.62
N VAL A 238 22.09 0.42 -21.09
CA VAL A 238 20.82 0.07 -20.44
C VAL A 238 20.67 -1.45 -20.34
N GLU A 239 21.06 -2.16 -21.40
CA GLU A 239 21.02 -3.63 -21.48
C GLU A 239 22.00 -4.29 -20.50
N GLU A 240 23.18 -3.71 -20.31
CA GLU A 240 24.16 -4.19 -19.32
C GLU A 240 23.65 -3.97 -17.90
N ILE A 241 23.15 -2.77 -17.58
CA ILE A 241 22.55 -2.45 -16.28
C ILE A 241 21.40 -3.40 -15.97
N ARG A 242 20.47 -3.56 -16.93
CA ARG A 242 19.33 -4.46 -16.80
C ARG A 242 19.78 -5.88 -16.47
N ARG A 243 20.71 -6.44 -17.26
CA ARG A 243 21.24 -7.80 -17.06
C ARG A 243 21.86 -7.99 -15.67
N GLN A 244 22.64 -7.02 -15.22
CA GLN A 244 23.31 -7.08 -13.92
C GLN A 244 22.32 -6.93 -12.75
N ARG A 245 21.35 -6.02 -12.84
CA ARG A 245 20.25 -5.93 -11.86
C ARG A 245 19.52 -7.26 -11.74
N MET A 246 19.17 -7.90 -12.86
CA MET A 246 18.41 -9.16 -12.83
C MET A 246 19.18 -10.31 -12.17
N ALA A 247 20.51 -10.36 -12.35
CA ALA A 247 21.33 -11.37 -11.68
C ALA A 247 21.34 -11.23 -10.15
N ILE A 248 21.09 -10.02 -9.63
CA ILE A 248 20.99 -9.74 -8.19
C ILE A 248 19.58 -10.04 -7.71
N VAL A 249 18.55 -9.52 -8.39
CA VAL A 249 17.12 -9.68 -8.02
C VAL A 249 16.73 -11.14 -7.79
N ARG A 250 17.16 -12.06 -8.68
CA ARG A 250 16.88 -13.51 -8.55
C ARG A 250 17.26 -14.11 -7.20
N ARG A 251 18.29 -13.58 -6.53
CA ARG A 251 18.76 -14.10 -5.22
C ARG A 251 17.79 -13.76 -4.09
N TYR A 252 17.09 -12.64 -4.21
CA TYR A 252 16.15 -12.15 -3.20
C TYR A 252 14.73 -12.67 -3.42
N PHE A 253 14.36 -12.97 -4.67
CA PHE A 253 13.01 -13.41 -5.03
C PHE A 253 12.63 -14.82 -4.54
N SER A 254 13.59 -15.71 -4.31
CA SER A 254 13.34 -17.07 -3.78
C SER A 254 12.77 -17.13 -2.35
N ARG A 255 12.58 -15.97 -1.70
CA ARG A 255 12.11 -15.85 -0.31
C ARG A 255 10.89 -14.94 -0.16
N VAL A 256 10.25 -14.56 -1.26
CA VAL A 256 9.07 -13.69 -1.18
C VAL A 256 7.89 -14.49 -0.68
N GLU A 257 7.14 -13.88 0.23
CA GLU A 257 5.98 -14.51 0.85
C GLU A 257 4.69 -14.02 0.18
N PRO A 258 3.65 -14.85 0.07
CA PRO A 258 2.37 -14.42 -0.45
C PRO A 258 1.76 -13.28 0.38
N VAL A 259 1.08 -12.36 -0.29
CA VAL A 259 0.17 -11.41 0.37
C VAL A 259 -0.92 -12.19 1.09
N PHE A 260 -1.25 -11.75 2.30
CA PHE A 260 -2.19 -12.48 3.15
C PHE A 260 -3.58 -12.54 2.50
N GLY A 261 -4.12 -13.75 2.32
CA GLY A 261 -5.40 -14.00 1.66
C GLY A 261 -5.36 -14.05 0.11
N ALA A 262 -4.22 -13.77 -0.52
CA ALA A 262 -4.12 -13.75 -1.98
C ALA A 262 -4.35 -15.14 -2.60
N LYS A 263 -3.74 -16.19 -2.02
CA LYS A 263 -3.89 -17.57 -2.50
C LYS A 263 -5.34 -18.05 -2.39
N GLU A 264 -5.99 -17.78 -1.27
CA GLU A 264 -7.39 -18.12 -1.03
C GLU A 264 -8.32 -17.40 -2.00
N LEU A 265 -8.05 -16.12 -2.28
CA LEU A 265 -8.80 -15.32 -3.24
C LEU A 265 -8.66 -15.89 -4.66
N ILE A 266 -7.43 -16.11 -5.13
CA ILE A 266 -7.13 -16.69 -6.46
C ILE A 266 -7.86 -18.01 -6.63
N ARG A 267 -7.70 -18.95 -5.68
CA ARG A 267 -8.37 -20.24 -5.72
C ARG A 267 -9.89 -20.09 -5.76
N THR A 268 -10.45 -19.22 -4.92
CA THR A 268 -11.92 -19.03 -4.84
C THR A 268 -12.48 -18.47 -6.15
N LEU A 269 -11.81 -17.51 -6.78
CA LEU A 269 -12.24 -16.94 -8.06
C LEU A 269 -12.11 -17.95 -9.21
N PHE A 270 -11.03 -18.74 -9.23
CA PHE A 270 -10.84 -19.80 -10.21
C PHE A 270 -11.89 -20.91 -10.09
N GLU A 271 -12.13 -21.43 -8.87
CA GLU A 271 -13.20 -22.40 -8.59
C GLU A 271 -14.58 -21.82 -8.95
N GLY A 272 -14.73 -20.50 -8.81
CA GLY A 272 -15.88 -19.72 -9.27
C GLY A 272 -16.00 -19.56 -10.79
N GLY A 273 -15.13 -20.19 -11.59
CA GLY A 273 -15.21 -20.23 -13.05
C GLY A 273 -14.90 -18.91 -13.76
N LEU A 274 -14.20 -17.99 -13.09
CA LEU A 274 -13.62 -16.80 -13.73
C LEU A 274 -12.29 -17.18 -14.39
N ARG A 275 -11.98 -16.57 -15.54
CA ARG A 275 -10.65 -16.68 -16.15
C ARG A 275 -9.69 -15.79 -15.37
N LEU A 276 -8.55 -16.33 -14.97
CA LEU A 276 -7.53 -15.55 -14.27
C LEU A 276 -6.35 -15.27 -15.20
N GLY A 277 -5.87 -14.04 -15.17
CA GLY A 277 -4.64 -13.61 -15.81
C GLY A 277 -3.67 -13.03 -14.79
N LEU A 278 -2.37 -13.13 -15.07
CA LEU A 278 -1.32 -12.46 -14.30
C LEU A 278 -0.58 -11.51 -15.23
N ALA A 279 -0.44 -10.25 -14.81
CA ALA A 279 0.23 -9.19 -15.55
C ALA A 279 1.21 -8.47 -14.63
N SER A 280 2.52 -8.71 -14.75
CA SER A 280 3.54 -8.09 -13.89
C SER A 280 4.63 -7.40 -14.70
N ALA A 281 5.18 -6.31 -14.18
CA ALA A 281 6.34 -5.62 -14.76
C ALA A 281 7.67 -6.39 -14.54
N ALA A 282 7.66 -7.48 -13.77
CA ALA A 282 8.79 -8.35 -13.56
C ALA A 282 9.11 -9.20 -14.81
N PRO A 283 10.37 -9.65 -14.97
CA PRO A 283 10.72 -10.66 -15.96
C PRO A 283 9.94 -11.96 -15.78
N LEU A 284 9.60 -12.60 -16.91
CA LEU A 284 8.81 -13.84 -16.93
C LEU A 284 9.37 -14.93 -16.01
N GLU A 285 10.69 -15.10 -15.97
CA GLU A 285 11.36 -16.08 -15.10
C GLU A 285 11.11 -15.87 -13.59
N LEU A 286 10.91 -14.63 -13.13
CA LEU A 286 10.58 -14.34 -11.73
C LEU A 286 9.11 -14.62 -11.47
N ILE A 287 8.25 -14.32 -12.44
CA ILE A 287 6.82 -14.63 -12.38
C ILE A 287 6.63 -16.14 -12.26
N GLU A 288 7.27 -16.91 -13.14
CA GLU A 288 7.23 -18.38 -13.12
C GLU A 288 7.77 -18.96 -11.81
N LEU A 289 8.86 -18.39 -11.28
CA LEU A 289 9.40 -18.79 -9.97
C LEU A 289 8.36 -18.59 -8.86
N VAL A 290 7.76 -17.40 -8.78
CA VAL A 290 6.74 -17.06 -7.78
C VAL A 290 5.52 -17.97 -7.89
N LEU A 291 5.03 -18.22 -9.11
CA LEU A 291 3.90 -19.10 -9.34
C LEU A 291 4.21 -20.53 -8.88
N ARG A 292 5.38 -21.05 -9.22
CA ARG A 292 5.80 -22.41 -8.85
C ARG A 292 5.98 -22.57 -7.35
N ASP A 293 6.71 -21.66 -6.71
CA ASP A 293 7.05 -21.72 -5.28
C ASP A 293 5.79 -21.66 -4.39
N HIS A 294 4.70 -21.07 -4.91
CA HIS A 294 3.44 -20.97 -4.21
C HIS A 294 2.34 -21.92 -4.72
N GLY A 295 2.64 -22.75 -5.71
CA GLY A 295 1.69 -23.70 -6.31
C GLY A 295 0.50 -22.99 -6.96
N LEU A 296 0.77 -21.94 -7.72
CA LEU A 296 -0.24 -21.09 -8.35
C LEU A 296 -0.29 -21.21 -9.90
N GLU A 297 0.62 -21.99 -10.50
CA GLU A 297 0.78 -22.11 -11.97
C GLU A 297 -0.55 -22.48 -12.68
N ASP A 298 -1.31 -23.42 -12.12
CA ASP A 298 -2.51 -23.97 -12.76
C ASP A 298 -3.75 -23.05 -12.73
N TYR A 299 -3.69 -21.94 -11.99
CA TYR A 299 -4.85 -21.03 -11.85
C TYR A 299 -4.94 -19.99 -12.97
N PHE A 300 -3.84 -19.68 -13.65
CA PHE A 300 -3.75 -18.58 -14.60
C PHE A 300 -3.83 -19.06 -16.04
N SER A 301 -4.85 -18.60 -16.77
CA SER A 301 -5.02 -18.85 -18.20
C SER A 301 -4.14 -17.98 -19.11
N ALA A 302 -3.59 -16.90 -18.57
CA ALA A 302 -2.64 -16.02 -19.24
C ALA A 302 -1.62 -15.47 -18.24
N VAL A 303 -0.35 -15.43 -18.62
CA VAL A 303 0.75 -14.85 -17.84
C VAL A 303 1.56 -13.94 -18.74
N ILE A 304 1.49 -12.63 -18.49
CA ILE A 304 2.14 -11.60 -19.30
C ILE A 304 3.20 -10.87 -18.49
N SER A 305 4.43 -10.84 -19.03
CA SER A 305 5.54 -10.07 -18.50
C SER A 305 5.65 -8.72 -19.21
N GLY A 306 5.48 -7.64 -18.47
CA GLY A 306 5.70 -6.26 -18.90
C GLY A 306 7.17 -5.96 -19.23
N ASP A 307 8.10 -6.80 -18.78
CA ASP A 307 9.53 -6.68 -19.07
C ASP A 307 9.88 -6.85 -20.56
N GLN A 308 9.00 -7.53 -21.30
CA GLN A 308 9.14 -7.73 -22.74
C GLN A 308 8.48 -6.62 -23.57
N LEU A 309 7.76 -5.70 -22.93
CA LEU A 309 7.03 -4.63 -23.60
C LEU A 309 7.91 -3.39 -23.78
N HIS A 310 7.58 -2.60 -24.80
CA HIS A 310 8.28 -1.35 -25.10
C HIS A 310 8.17 -0.35 -23.94
N GLU A 311 6.99 -0.27 -23.32
CA GLU A 311 6.65 0.65 -22.23
C GLU A 311 5.97 -0.11 -21.07
N GLY A 312 6.33 0.25 -19.84
CA GLY A 312 5.69 -0.25 -18.63
C GLY A 312 4.44 0.54 -18.25
N LYS A 313 3.87 0.24 -17.07
CA LYS A 313 2.73 1.01 -16.55
C LYS A 313 3.19 2.46 -16.32
N PRO A 314 2.38 3.48 -16.68
CA PRO A 314 0.92 3.46 -16.86
C PRO A 314 0.41 3.11 -18.27
N ASN A 315 1.27 2.65 -19.18
CA ASN A 315 0.79 2.19 -20.49
C ASN A 315 -0.16 0.98 -20.31
N PRO A 316 -1.37 0.98 -20.93
CA PRO A 316 -2.36 -0.08 -20.75
C PRO A 316 -2.02 -1.40 -21.44
N THR A 317 -0.97 -1.44 -22.26
CA THR A 317 -0.63 -2.58 -23.15
C THR A 317 -0.55 -3.90 -22.39
N ILE A 318 0.04 -3.92 -21.19
CA ILE A 318 0.18 -5.17 -20.42
C ILE A 318 -1.18 -5.79 -20.10
N TYR A 319 -2.17 -4.99 -19.70
CA TYR A 319 -3.51 -5.49 -19.39
C TYR A 319 -4.30 -5.83 -20.64
N LEU A 320 -4.21 -5.00 -21.69
CA LEU A 320 -4.87 -5.27 -22.98
C LEU A 320 -4.39 -6.60 -23.59
N LEU A 321 -3.08 -6.89 -23.53
CA LEU A 321 -2.52 -8.16 -23.99
C LEU A 321 -2.99 -9.32 -23.13
N THR A 322 -3.05 -9.14 -21.80
CA THR A 322 -3.53 -10.19 -20.88
C THR A 322 -4.99 -10.54 -21.17
N ALA A 323 -5.87 -9.55 -21.35
CA ALA A 323 -7.26 -9.78 -21.70
C ALA A 323 -7.40 -10.47 -23.07
N ARG A 324 -6.60 -10.05 -24.05
CA ARG A 324 -6.54 -10.69 -25.38
C ARG A 324 -6.15 -12.16 -25.29
N GLU A 325 -5.12 -12.49 -24.51
CA GLU A 325 -4.65 -13.88 -24.34
C GLU A 325 -5.71 -14.77 -23.69
N MET A 326 -6.48 -14.22 -22.74
CA MET A 326 -7.63 -14.91 -22.14
C MET A 326 -8.85 -14.98 -23.07
N GLY A 327 -8.84 -14.27 -24.20
CA GLY A 327 -9.99 -14.16 -25.10
C GLY A 327 -11.17 -13.39 -24.51
N VAL A 328 -10.90 -12.36 -23.69
CA VAL A 328 -11.92 -11.57 -22.98
C VAL A 328 -11.83 -10.09 -23.35
N GLU A 329 -12.97 -9.43 -23.43
CA GLU A 329 -13.04 -7.98 -23.69
C GLU A 329 -12.57 -7.18 -22.47
N PRO A 330 -11.84 -6.05 -22.65
CA PRO A 330 -11.33 -5.28 -21.52
C PRO A 330 -12.40 -4.79 -20.53
N GLY A 331 -13.57 -4.35 -21.02
CA GLY A 331 -14.68 -3.92 -20.17
C GLY A 331 -15.25 -5.00 -19.25
N LYS A 332 -14.88 -6.26 -19.48
CA LYS A 332 -15.30 -7.45 -18.71
C LYS A 332 -14.20 -7.96 -17.76
N CYS A 333 -13.16 -7.16 -17.55
CA CYS A 333 -12.03 -7.49 -16.70
C CYS A 333 -12.03 -6.64 -15.42
N LEU A 334 -11.66 -7.26 -14.32
CA LEU A 334 -11.30 -6.60 -13.07
C LEU A 334 -9.80 -6.81 -12.80
N VAL A 335 -9.05 -5.73 -12.60
CA VAL A 335 -7.62 -5.77 -12.27
C VAL A 335 -7.42 -5.61 -10.77
N PHE A 336 -6.62 -6.46 -10.14
CA PHE A 336 -6.06 -6.23 -8.80
C PHE A 336 -4.67 -5.59 -8.92
N GLU A 337 -4.50 -4.41 -8.30
CA GLU A 337 -3.26 -3.61 -8.33
C GLU A 337 -2.99 -2.96 -6.98
N ASP A 338 -1.73 -2.76 -6.60
CA ASP A 338 -1.24 -2.03 -5.45
C ASP A 338 -0.49 -0.72 -5.80
N ALA A 339 -0.16 -0.48 -7.07
CA ALA A 339 0.60 0.66 -7.55
C ALA A 339 -0.24 1.70 -8.33
N PRO A 340 -0.06 3.01 -8.09
CA PRO A 340 -0.79 4.06 -8.82
C PRO A 340 -0.58 4.02 -10.35
N ASN A 341 0.62 3.66 -10.82
CA ASN A 341 0.90 3.51 -12.25
C ASN A 341 0.01 2.41 -12.87
N GLY A 342 -0.21 1.30 -12.18
CA GLY A 342 -1.07 0.26 -12.74
C GLY A 342 -2.55 0.53 -12.58
N VAL A 343 -2.99 1.27 -11.56
CA VAL A 343 -4.38 1.78 -11.57
C VAL A 343 -4.62 2.63 -12.81
N ARG A 344 -3.68 3.53 -13.15
CA ARG A 344 -3.75 4.31 -14.39
C ARG A 344 -3.77 3.42 -15.64
N ALA A 345 -2.93 2.39 -15.70
CA ALA A 345 -2.93 1.46 -16.83
C ALA A 345 -4.23 0.66 -16.96
N ALA A 346 -4.81 0.18 -15.84
CA ALA A 346 -6.07 -0.57 -15.83
C ALA A 346 -7.24 0.30 -16.33
N LYS A 347 -7.32 1.54 -15.82
CA LYS A 347 -8.34 2.50 -16.26
C LYS A 347 -8.16 2.91 -17.72
N ALA A 348 -6.93 3.14 -18.17
CA ALA A 348 -6.63 3.44 -19.57
C ALA A 348 -6.95 2.26 -20.51
N ALA A 349 -6.91 1.02 -20.00
CA ALA A 349 -7.34 -0.16 -20.73
C ALA A 349 -8.87 -0.33 -20.79
N GLY A 350 -9.65 0.54 -20.13
CA GLY A 350 -11.11 0.42 -20.04
C GLY A 350 -11.57 -0.68 -19.08
N MET A 351 -10.72 -1.08 -18.12
CA MET A 351 -11.01 -2.14 -17.15
C MET A 351 -11.42 -1.56 -15.80
N LYS A 352 -12.13 -2.37 -15.01
CA LYS A 352 -12.34 -2.07 -13.58
C LYS A 352 -11.05 -2.37 -12.81
N CYS A 353 -10.84 -1.68 -11.69
CA CYS A 353 -9.66 -1.79 -10.86
C CYS A 353 -10.03 -1.91 -9.36
N ALA A 354 -9.56 -2.99 -8.74
CA ALA A 354 -9.49 -3.19 -7.31
C ALA A 354 -8.09 -2.82 -6.81
N TYR A 355 -7.99 -1.71 -6.08
CA TYR A 355 -6.73 -1.25 -5.52
C TYR A 355 -6.48 -1.87 -4.15
N LEU A 356 -5.35 -2.52 -3.95
CA LEU A 356 -4.84 -2.97 -2.65
C LEU A 356 -3.89 -1.90 -2.11
N ILE A 357 -4.17 -1.36 -0.94
CA ILE A 357 -3.33 -0.31 -0.35
C ILE A 357 -1.94 -0.88 -0.07
N ASN A 358 -0.93 -0.33 -0.76
CA ASN A 358 0.47 -0.54 -0.42
C ASN A 358 1.00 0.67 0.38
N PRO A 359 1.35 0.50 1.68
CA PRO A 359 1.89 1.58 2.50
C PRO A 359 3.23 2.13 2.03
N ALA A 360 4.00 1.37 1.24
CA ALA A 360 5.28 1.82 0.69
C ALA A 360 5.10 2.81 -0.48
N LEU A 361 3.92 2.80 -1.10
CA LEU A 361 3.63 3.65 -2.24
C LEU A 361 2.76 4.82 -1.81
N ARG A 362 3.12 6.02 -2.24
CA ARG A 362 2.25 7.19 -2.07
C ARG A 362 1.17 7.17 -3.14
N TRP A 363 -0.07 7.38 -2.73
CA TRP A 363 -1.13 7.65 -3.70
C TRP A 363 -1.01 9.09 -4.22
N GLU A 364 -0.69 9.23 -5.50
CA GLU A 364 -0.65 10.53 -6.21
C GLU A 364 -1.66 10.59 -7.36
N GLY A 365 -2.59 9.63 -7.44
CA GLY A 365 -3.48 9.45 -8.58
C GLY A 365 -4.76 10.32 -8.52
N GLU A 366 -5.09 10.98 -9.62
CA GLU A 366 -6.40 11.61 -9.83
C GLU A 366 -7.51 10.57 -10.09
N LEU A 367 -7.17 9.38 -10.57
CA LEU A 367 -8.13 8.34 -10.98
C LEU A 367 -8.54 7.45 -9.82
N ILE A 368 -9.82 7.48 -9.48
CA ILE A 368 -10.38 6.70 -8.37
C ILE A 368 -10.56 5.22 -8.79
N PRO A 369 -9.95 4.25 -8.08
CA PRO A 369 -10.20 2.83 -8.31
C PRO A 369 -11.66 2.47 -7.97
N ASP A 370 -12.20 1.41 -8.59
CA ASP A 370 -13.60 1.00 -8.38
C ASP A 370 -13.79 0.43 -6.98
N PHE A 371 -12.80 -0.35 -6.52
CA PHE A 371 -12.75 -0.93 -5.19
C PHE A 371 -11.42 -0.64 -4.54
N VAL A 372 -11.42 -0.54 -3.21
CA VAL A 372 -10.20 -0.33 -2.42
C VAL A 372 -10.18 -1.29 -1.25
N PHE A 373 -9.08 -2.02 -1.13
CA PHE A 373 -8.80 -3.03 -0.12
C PHE A 373 -7.63 -2.59 0.74
N GLU A 374 -7.73 -2.74 2.06
CA GLU A 374 -6.54 -2.66 2.92
C GLU A 374 -5.82 -4.02 2.96
N SER A 375 -6.57 -5.11 2.82
CA SER A 375 -6.10 -6.49 2.84
C SER A 375 -7.17 -7.42 2.28
N PHE A 376 -6.76 -8.54 1.68
CA PHE A 376 -7.72 -9.51 1.13
C PHE A 376 -8.50 -10.28 2.19
N ASP A 377 -8.03 -10.36 3.42
CA ASP A 377 -8.76 -11.04 4.50
C ASP A 377 -9.98 -10.24 5.03
N GLN A 378 -10.17 -9.01 4.56
CA GLN A 378 -11.43 -8.28 4.72
C GLN A 378 -12.56 -8.88 3.87
N LEU A 379 -12.22 -9.74 2.90
CA LEU A 379 -13.20 -10.46 2.11
C LEU A 379 -13.84 -11.59 2.92
N ASP A 380 -15.17 -11.53 3.00
CA ASP A 380 -15.97 -12.68 3.38
C ASP A 380 -15.98 -13.68 2.23
N LEU A 381 -15.08 -14.67 2.32
CA LEU A 381 -14.97 -15.74 1.34
C LEU A 381 -16.25 -16.57 1.21
N SER A 382 -17.11 -16.62 2.24
CA SER A 382 -18.40 -17.31 2.15
C SER A 382 -19.35 -16.54 1.26
N ARG A 383 -19.43 -15.22 1.45
CA ARG A 383 -20.22 -14.32 0.58
C ARG A 383 -19.68 -14.32 -0.86
N LEU A 384 -18.36 -14.35 -1.03
CA LEU A 384 -17.74 -14.45 -2.36
C LEU A 384 -18.13 -15.75 -3.07
N ARG A 385 -18.05 -16.90 -2.37
CA ARG A 385 -18.50 -18.18 -2.91
C ARG A 385 -19.99 -18.20 -3.26
N GLN A 386 -20.84 -17.57 -2.44
CA GLN A 386 -22.27 -17.45 -2.73
C GLN A 386 -22.52 -16.62 -4.00
N ALA A 387 -21.83 -15.50 -4.17
CA ALA A 387 -21.90 -14.66 -5.38
C ALA A 387 -21.52 -15.46 -6.64
N LEU A 388 -20.40 -16.20 -6.57
CA LEU A 388 -19.93 -17.05 -7.68
C LEU A 388 -20.85 -18.23 -7.97
N ALA A 389 -21.44 -18.85 -6.94
CA ALA A 389 -22.41 -19.93 -7.10
C ALA A 389 -23.72 -19.44 -7.75
N ALA A 390 -24.21 -18.26 -7.36
CA ALA A 390 -25.37 -17.63 -7.99
C ALA A 390 -25.13 -17.37 -9.48
N ARG A 391 -23.95 -16.84 -9.82
CA ARG A 391 -23.50 -16.64 -11.19
C ARG A 391 -23.50 -17.94 -12.02
N HIS A 392 -22.99 -19.04 -11.47
CA HIS A 392 -23.01 -20.36 -12.12
C HIS A 392 -24.43 -20.86 -12.37
N ALA A 393 -25.31 -20.72 -11.38
CA ALA A 393 -26.70 -21.15 -11.49
C ALA A 393 -27.45 -20.41 -12.62
N VAL A 394 -27.20 -19.11 -12.80
CA VAL A 394 -27.80 -18.34 -13.91
C VAL A 394 -27.25 -18.79 -15.26
N ARG A 395 -25.92 -18.94 -15.40
CA ARG A 395 -25.30 -19.44 -16.65
C ARG A 395 -25.78 -20.84 -17.03
N ALA A 396 -26.01 -21.73 -16.06
CA ALA A 396 -26.53 -23.07 -16.30
C ALA A 396 -27.98 -23.04 -16.81
N ARG A 397 -28.82 -22.14 -16.28
CA ARG A 397 -30.20 -21.95 -16.75
C ARG A 397 -30.26 -21.41 -18.17
N ASP A 398 -29.42 -20.43 -18.52
CA ASP A 398 -29.37 -19.87 -19.88
C ASP A 398 -28.91 -20.90 -20.92
N ARG A 399 -27.96 -21.77 -20.55
CA ARG A 399 -27.53 -22.88 -21.41
C ARG A 399 -28.62 -23.93 -21.61
N ASN A 400 -29.38 -24.26 -20.57
CA ASN A 400 -30.48 -25.23 -20.65
C ASN A 400 -31.76 -24.64 -21.29
N GLY A 401 -31.93 -23.32 -21.28
CA GLY A 401 -33.04 -22.62 -21.94
C GLY A 401 -32.87 -22.44 -23.44
N ARG A 402 -31.62 -22.52 -23.95
CA ARG A 402 -31.33 -22.68 -25.38
C ARG A 402 -31.42 -24.17 -25.73
N GLY A 403 -32.65 -24.66 -25.98
CA GLY A 403 -32.87 -26.01 -26.52
C GLY A 403 -32.08 -26.24 -27.82
N PRO A 404 -31.86 -27.50 -28.25
CA PRO A 404 -31.06 -27.81 -29.42
C PRO A 404 -31.60 -27.03 -30.62
N GLY A 405 -30.79 -26.10 -31.11
CA GLY A 405 -31.14 -25.24 -32.25
C GLY A 405 -31.48 -26.12 -33.45
N VAL A 406 -32.68 -25.90 -33.97
CA VAL A 406 -33.16 -26.47 -35.23
C VAL A 406 -32.15 -26.11 -36.32
N ASP A 407 -31.58 -27.14 -36.95
CA ASP A 407 -30.79 -27.04 -38.17
C ASP A 407 -31.63 -26.38 -39.28
N PRO A 408 -31.29 -25.17 -39.77
CA PRO A 408 -32.04 -24.53 -40.84
C PRO A 408 -31.52 -24.85 -42.24
N LEU A 409 -30.79 -25.95 -42.45
CA LEU A 409 -30.37 -26.39 -43.80
C LEU A 409 -30.52 -27.91 -44.00
N GLY A 410 -31.75 -28.40 -43.86
CA GLY A 410 -32.17 -29.70 -44.41
C GLY A 410 -33.11 -29.52 -45.60
N ARG A 411 -32.56 -29.29 -46.80
CA ARG A 411 -33.21 -29.53 -48.09
C ARG A 411 -32.23 -30.11 -49.09
#